data_AF-A0A6L8W8R5-F1
#
_entry.id   AF-A0A6L8W8R5-F1
#
_cell.length_a   1.000
_cell.length_b   1.000
_cell.length_c   1.000
_cell.angle_alpha   90.00
_cell.angle_beta   90.00
_cell.angle_gamma   90.00
#
_symmetry.space_group_name_H-M   'P 1'
#
loop_
_entity.id
_entity.type
_entity.pdbx_description
1 polymer ?
#
loop_
_entity_poly.entity_id
_entity_poly.type
_entity_poly.pdbx_seq_one_letter_code
_entity_poly.pdbx_strand_id
1 'polypeptide(L)'
;MAVLLEVFERETNLSTEDNNLNFLLIDTMLDYILNFPQKCHHPIENSILKSLVRRDPEKGEIATIIVNEHEKLTNLIIQLADKIARVKLEDPLFREDLVNTVREYRELLLQHMQKEETIFFPAAEEALFQADWDIIETRMRDKGDPVFGREADRQYRALHKVIIEWGGK
;
A
#
# COMPACT_ATOMS: atom_id res chain seq x y z
N MET A 1 4.71 0.11 -6.29
CA MET A 1 4.83 0.22 -4.82
C MET A 1 6.28 0.17 -4.32
N ALA A 2 7.13 -0.76 -4.79
CA ALA A 2 8.52 -0.88 -4.32
C ALA A 2 9.37 0.41 -4.42
N VAL A 3 9.37 1.08 -5.59
CA VAL A 3 10.08 2.36 -5.80
C VAL A 3 9.60 3.45 -4.84
N LEU A 4 8.30 3.48 -4.53
CA LEU A 4 7.73 4.44 -3.58
C LEU A 4 8.30 4.23 -2.18
N LEU A 5 8.42 2.98 -1.73
CA LEU A 5 8.98 2.65 -0.41
C LEU A 5 10.48 2.94 -0.33
N GLU A 6 11.22 2.73 -1.41
CA GLU A 6 12.65 3.08 -1.48
C GLU A 6 12.86 4.59 -1.39
N VAL A 7 12.06 5.38 -2.10
CA VAL A 7 12.08 6.84 -1.98
C VAL A 7 11.75 7.24 -0.54
N PHE A 8 10.77 6.58 0.08
CA PHE A 8 10.29 6.96 1.41
C PHE A 8 11.31 6.65 2.50
N GLU A 9 11.93 5.48 2.41
CA GLU A 9 13.03 5.07 3.26
C GLU A 9 14.25 5.98 3.04
N ARG A 10 14.56 6.36 1.81
CA ARG A 10 15.66 7.28 1.52
C ARG A 10 15.44 8.66 2.13
N GLU A 11 14.26 9.25 1.92
CA GLU A 11 13.92 10.58 2.46
C GLU A 11 13.97 10.59 3.99
N THR A 12 13.55 9.50 4.64
CA THR A 12 13.60 9.37 6.10
C THR A 12 15.01 9.05 6.63
N ASN A 13 15.83 8.28 5.90
CA ASN A 13 17.21 7.94 6.28
C ASN A 13 18.26 9.04 5.98
N LEU A 14 18.13 9.83 4.91
CA LEU A 14 19.16 10.80 4.48
C LEU A 14 19.19 12.10 5.28
N SER A 15 18.26 12.33 6.20
CA SER A 15 18.15 13.61 6.91
C SER A 15 19.14 13.79 8.08
N THR A 16 20.17 12.94 8.22
CA THR A 16 21.08 12.95 9.37
C THR A 16 22.02 14.16 9.42
N GLU A 17 22.22 14.89 8.32
CA GLU A 17 23.22 15.98 8.25
C GLU A 17 22.64 17.38 7.97
N ASP A 18 21.52 17.53 7.24
CA ASP A 18 21.04 18.86 6.77
C ASP A 18 19.58 19.23 7.14
N ASN A 19 18.94 18.45 8.00
CA ASN A 19 17.66 18.74 8.68
C ASN A 19 16.41 19.12 7.82
N ASN A 20 16.48 19.09 6.49
CA ASN A 20 15.33 19.40 5.63
C ASN A 20 14.67 18.14 5.08
N LEU A 21 13.77 17.53 5.86
CA LEU A 21 12.83 16.54 5.33
C LEU A 21 11.89 17.23 4.33
N ASN A 22 11.70 16.63 3.15
CA ASN A 22 10.69 17.10 2.21
C ASN A 22 9.29 16.64 2.66
N PHE A 23 8.72 17.38 3.62
CA PHE A 23 7.42 17.04 4.19
C PHE A 23 6.30 17.01 3.16
N LEU A 24 6.36 17.82 2.10
CA LEU A 24 5.37 17.78 1.02
C LEU A 24 5.41 16.43 0.29
N LEU A 25 6.61 15.93 -0.02
CA LEU A 25 6.77 14.62 -0.65
C LEU A 25 6.31 13.50 0.30
N ILE A 26 6.76 13.54 1.56
CA ILE A 26 6.38 12.58 2.60
C ILE A 26 4.85 12.51 2.77
N ASP A 27 4.18 13.66 2.89
CA ASP A 27 2.72 13.72 3.03
C ASP A 27 2.01 13.16 1.79
N THR A 28 2.52 13.46 0.60
CA THR A 28 1.97 12.92 -0.65
C THR A 28 2.12 11.40 -0.72
N MET A 29 3.26 10.87 -0.26
CA MET A 29 3.53 9.44 -0.22
C MET A 29 2.65 8.73 0.80
N LEU A 30 2.52 9.29 2.01
CA LEU A 30 1.60 8.78 3.03
C LEU A 30 0.16 8.75 2.54
N ASP A 31 -0.30 9.84 1.93
CA ASP A 31 -1.66 9.93 1.39
C ASP A 31 -1.89 8.84 0.34
N TYR A 32 -0.93 8.65 -0.58
CA TYR A 32 -1.02 7.58 -1.58
C TYR A 32 -1.05 6.19 -0.94
N ILE A 33 -0.10 5.89 -0.04
CA ILE A 33 0.03 4.57 0.61
C ILE A 33 -1.19 4.25 1.48
N LEU A 34 -1.81 5.25 2.11
CA LEU A 34 -3.01 5.07 2.92
C LEU A 34 -4.26 4.89 2.05
N ASN A 35 -4.44 5.71 1.03
CA ASN A 35 -5.69 5.77 0.28
C ASN A 35 -5.76 4.75 -0.85
N PHE A 36 -4.68 4.55 -1.59
CA PHE A 36 -4.70 3.69 -2.77
C PHE A 36 -5.08 2.25 -2.43
N PRO A 37 -4.47 1.58 -1.43
CA PRO A 37 -4.83 0.20 -1.12
C PRO A 37 -6.29 0.07 -0.68
N GLN A 38 -6.77 0.99 0.16
CA GLN A 38 -8.13 0.95 0.69
C GLN A 38 -9.21 1.22 -0.36
N LYS A 39 -8.95 2.13 -1.30
CA LYS A 39 -9.94 2.56 -2.30
C LYS A 39 -9.91 1.73 -3.58
N CYS A 40 -8.74 1.20 -3.96
CA CYS A 40 -8.54 0.50 -5.22
C CYS A 40 -8.15 -0.97 -5.06
N HIS A 41 -7.05 -1.23 -4.36
CA HIS A 41 -6.43 -2.56 -4.30
C HIS A 41 -7.27 -3.57 -3.49
N HIS A 42 -7.43 -3.33 -2.19
CA HIS A 42 -8.11 -4.23 -1.28
C HIS A 42 -9.58 -4.52 -1.67
N PRO A 43 -10.38 -3.60 -2.24
CA PRO A 43 -11.72 -3.95 -2.71
C PRO A 43 -11.76 -5.06 -3.76
N ILE A 44 -10.76 -5.11 -4.64
CA ILE A 44 -10.62 -6.14 -5.67
C ILE A 44 -10.26 -7.46 -4.98
N GLU A 45 -9.22 -7.44 -4.15
CA GLU A 45 -8.72 -8.63 -3.46
C GLU A 45 -9.76 -9.23 -2.52
N ASN A 46 -10.47 -8.39 -1.76
CA ASN A 46 -11.57 -8.84 -0.92
C ASN A 46 -12.69 -9.50 -1.73
N SER A 47 -12.91 -9.09 -2.98
CA SER A 47 -13.89 -9.71 -3.88
C SER A 47 -13.41 -11.06 -4.40
N ILE A 48 -12.12 -11.17 -4.70
CA ILE A 48 -11.46 -12.43 -5.09
C ILE A 48 -11.47 -13.40 -3.90
N LEU A 49 -11.02 -12.99 -2.72
CA LEU A 49 -11.01 -13.78 -1.48
C LEU A 49 -12.40 -14.34 -1.15
N LYS A 50 -13.45 -13.52 -1.23
CA LYS A 50 -14.84 -13.99 -1.03
C LYS A 50 -15.25 -15.06 -2.03
N SER A 51 -14.76 -14.98 -3.27
CA SER A 51 -15.04 -16.00 -4.29
C SER A 51 -14.20 -17.25 -4.09
N LEU A 52 -12.93 -17.10 -3.70
CA LEU A 52 -12.03 -18.20 -3.36
C LEU A 52 -12.61 -19.03 -2.22
N VAL A 53 -12.96 -18.42 -1.08
CA VAL A 53 -13.56 -19.12 0.08
C VAL A 53 -14.89 -19.79 -0.28
N ARG A 54 -15.68 -19.20 -1.19
CA ARG A 54 -16.93 -19.81 -1.66
C ARG A 54 -16.69 -21.05 -2.51
N ARG A 55 -15.65 -21.04 -3.36
CA ARG A 55 -15.31 -22.14 -4.28
C ARG A 55 -14.55 -23.26 -3.59
N ASP A 56 -13.63 -22.88 -2.71
CA ASP A 56 -12.73 -23.76 -2.01
C ASP A 56 -12.59 -23.32 -0.55
N PRO A 57 -13.48 -23.81 0.35
CA PRO A 57 -13.44 -23.46 1.76
C PRO A 57 -12.13 -23.86 2.46
N GLU A 58 -11.39 -24.85 1.94
CA GLU A 58 -10.10 -25.28 2.51
C GLU A 58 -9.04 -24.18 2.35
N LYS A 59 -9.17 -23.31 1.33
CA LYS A 59 -8.31 -22.12 1.14
C LYS A 59 -8.68 -20.96 2.07
N GLY A 60 -9.60 -21.13 3.02
CA GLY A 60 -10.05 -20.09 3.96
C GLY A 60 -8.96 -19.50 4.85
N GLU A 61 -7.89 -20.26 5.11
CA GLU A 61 -6.73 -19.75 5.85
C GLU A 61 -6.00 -18.64 5.09
N ILE A 62 -5.89 -18.73 3.76
CA ILE A 62 -5.27 -17.69 2.91
C ILE A 62 -6.01 -16.36 3.10
N ALA A 63 -7.35 -16.39 3.05
CA ALA A 63 -8.17 -15.20 3.25
C ALA A 63 -7.96 -14.58 4.63
N THR A 64 -7.84 -15.42 5.66
CA THR A 64 -7.60 -14.96 7.03
C THR A 64 -6.24 -14.28 7.15
N ILE A 65 -5.19 -14.87 6.56
CA ILE A 65 -3.83 -14.30 6.57
C ILE A 65 -3.80 -12.94 5.86
N ILE A 66 -4.30 -12.88 4.61
CA ILE A 66 -4.27 -11.66 3.80
C ILE A 66 -5.05 -10.52 4.47
N VAL A 67 -6.25 -10.79 5.00
CA VAL A 67 -7.05 -9.77 5.70
C VAL A 67 -6.35 -9.27 6.97
N ASN A 68 -5.76 -10.16 7.76
CA ASN A 68 -5.01 -9.77 8.96
C ASN A 68 -3.78 -8.92 8.61
N GLU A 69 -3.12 -9.19 7.48
CA GLU A 69 -2.00 -8.39 6.99
C GLU A 69 -2.44 -6.99 6.55
N HIS A 70 -3.57 -6.87 5.86
CA HIS A 70 -4.16 -5.56 5.53
C HIS A 70 -4.40 -4.70 6.78
N GLU A 71 -4.94 -5.31 7.85
CA GLU A 71 -5.19 -4.60 9.12
C GLU A 71 -3.88 -4.14 9.77
N LYS A 72 -2.86 -5.01 9.82
CA LYS A 72 -1.54 -4.66 10.36
C LYS A 72 -0.89 -3.52 9.59
N LEU A 73 -0.89 -3.59 8.26
CA LEU A 73 -0.36 -2.54 7.38
C LEU A 73 -1.11 -1.22 7.59
N THR A 74 -2.44 -1.27 7.72
CA THR A 74 -3.28 -0.10 7.98
C THR A 74 -2.94 0.55 9.32
N ASN A 75 -2.75 -0.25 10.37
CA ASN A 75 -2.40 0.26 11.69
C ASN A 75 -0.99 0.89 11.72
N LEU A 76 -0.03 0.29 11.01
CA LEU A 76 1.33 0.84 10.93
C LEU A 76 1.38 2.16 10.16
N ILE A 77 0.63 2.27 9.05
CA ILE A 77 0.63 3.53 8.28
C ILE A 77 -0.05 4.67 9.04
N ILE A 78 -1.07 4.38 9.87
CA ILE A 78 -1.68 5.38 10.77
C ILE A 78 -0.67 5.85 11.83
N GLN A 79 0.06 4.92 12.45
CA GLN A 79 1.10 5.26 13.43
C GLN A 79 2.22 6.10 12.81
N LEU A 80 2.60 5.77 11.58
CA LEU A 80 3.61 6.49 10.83
C LEU A 80 3.18 7.95 10.55
N ALA A 81 1.92 8.16 10.19
CA ALA A 81 1.36 9.50 9.99
C ALA A 81 1.42 10.34 11.29
N ASP A 82 1.09 9.74 12.45
CA ASP A 82 1.22 10.41 13.76
C ASP A 82 2.68 10.78 14.07
N LYS A 83 3.61 9.85 13.85
CA LYS A 83 5.05 10.09 14.07
C LYS A 83 5.58 11.22 13.18
N ILE A 84 5.18 11.27 11.91
CA ILE A 84 5.55 12.36 11.00
C ILE A 84 5.00 13.70 11.48
N ALA A 85 3.75 13.74 11.97
CA ALA A 85 3.18 14.96 12.54
C ALA A 85 3.98 15.45 13.76
N ARG A 86 4.50 14.53 14.60
CA ARG A 86 5.35 14.88 15.75
C ARG A 86 6.75 15.34 15.34
N VAL A 87 7.36 14.70 14.35
CA VAL A 87 8.68 15.12 13.82
C VAL A 87 8.61 16.54 13.23
N LYS A 88 7.49 16.94 12.62
CA LYS A 88 7.27 18.32 12.15
C LYS A 88 7.28 19.37 13.27
N LEU A 89 7.05 18.96 14.53
CA LEU A 89 7.10 19.83 15.71
C LEU A 89 8.51 19.88 16.34
N GLU A 90 9.54 19.44 15.60
CA GLU A 90 10.96 19.49 15.96
C GLU A 90 11.35 18.66 17.20
N ASP A 91 10.69 17.53 17.46
CA ASP A 91 11.11 16.62 18.52
C ASP A 91 12.13 15.57 18.00
N PRO A 92 13.42 15.64 18.41
CA PRO A 92 14.47 14.77 17.90
C PRO A 92 14.29 13.29 18.29
N LEU A 93 13.61 12.99 19.40
CA LEU A 93 13.37 11.62 19.88
C LEU A 93 12.48 10.82 18.90
N PHE A 94 11.64 11.50 18.13
CA PHE A 94 10.69 10.84 17.22
C PHE A 94 11.29 10.49 15.86
N ARG A 95 12.50 10.94 15.53
CA ARG A 95 13.12 10.64 14.23
C ARG A 95 13.63 9.21 14.13
N GLU A 96 14.32 8.71 15.15
CA GLU A 96 14.80 7.31 15.15
C GLU A 96 13.62 6.33 15.15
N ASP A 97 12.61 6.62 15.96
CA ASP A 97 11.36 5.88 16.02
C ASP A 97 10.58 5.90 14.69
N LEU A 98 10.57 7.06 14.00
CA LEU A 98 10.02 7.18 12.64
C LEU A 98 10.74 6.24 11.67
N VAL A 99 12.07 6.30 11.60
CA VAL A 99 12.86 5.46 10.69
C VAL A 99 12.63 3.96 10.93
N ASN A 100 12.59 3.54 12.19
CA ASN A 100 12.29 2.14 12.53
C ASN A 100 10.90 1.73 12.07
N THR A 101 9.89 2.58 12.26
CA THR A 101 8.52 2.33 11.80
C THR A 101 8.43 2.25 10.28
N VAL A 102 9.18 3.08 9.55
CA VAL A 102 9.26 3.01 8.08
C VAL A 102 9.81 1.67 7.61
N ARG A 103 10.90 1.20 8.23
CA ARG A 103 11.53 -0.08 7.89
C ARG A 103 10.58 -1.25 8.14
N GLU A 104 9.95 -1.27 9.32
CA GLU A 104 8.95 -2.28 9.66
C GLU A 104 7.78 -2.30 8.66
N TYR A 105 7.22 -1.14 8.33
CA TYR A 105 6.16 -1.03 7.35
C TYR A 105 6.59 -1.56 5.98
N ARG A 106 7.78 -1.18 5.51
CA ARG A 106 8.33 -1.62 4.22
C ARG A 106 8.50 -3.14 4.19
N GLU A 107 9.09 -3.72 5.22
CA GLU A 107 9.33 -5.17 5.30
C GLU A 107 8.00 -5.95 5.27
N LEU A 108 7.01 -5.52 6.06
CA LEU A 108 5.70 -6.17 6.08
C LEU A 108 4.97 -6.02 4.75
N LEU A 109 5.03 -4.85 4.10
CA LEU A 109 4.36 -4.64 2.82
C LEU A 109 5.00 -5.49 1.71
N LEU A 110 6.33 -5.62 1.69
CA LEU A 110 7.01 -6.48 0.71
C LEU A 110 6.67 -7.96 0.93
N GLN A 111 6.63 -8.42 2.19
CA GLN A 111 6.23 -9.79 2.51
C GLN A 111 4.78 -10.07 2.14
N HIS A 112 3.91 -9.09 2.35
CA HIS A 112 2.49 -9.15 1.99
C HIS A 112 2.32 -9.27 0.47
N MET A 113 2.92 -8.36 -0.31
CA MET A 113 2.91 -8.43 -1.77
C MET A 113 3.49 -9.75 -2.30
N GLN A 114 4.54 -10.28 -1.66
CA GLN A 114 5.09 -11.57 -2.04
C GLN A 114 4.08 -12.71 -1.85
N LYS A 115 3.29 -12.70 -0.76
CA LYS A 115 2.24 -13.71 -0.52
C LYS A 115 1.08 -13.56 -1.49
N GLU A 116 0.70 -12.33 -1.82
CA GLU A 116 -0.29 -12.06 -2.87
C GLU A 116 0.11 -12.77 -4.17
N GLU A 117 1.32 -12.50 -4.66
CA GLU A 117 1.84 -13.02 -5.93
C GLU A 117 2.11 -14.53 -5.93
N THR A 118 2.60 -15.09 -4.83
CA THR A 118 3.10 -16.47 -4.82
C THR A 118 2.11 -17.48 -4.24
N ILE A 119 1.08 -17.03 -3.52
CA ILE A 119 0.14 -17.91 -2.82
C ILE A 119 -1.30 -17.54 -3.16
N PHE A 120 -1.70 -16.29 -2.92
CA PHE A 120 -3.10 -15.89 -3.01
C PHE A 120 -3.60 -15.86 -4.46
N PHE A 121 -2.94 -15.14 -5.37
CA PHE A 121 -3.37 -15.08 -6.77
C PHE A 121 -3.32 -16.45 -7.45
N PRO A 122 -2.26 -17.27 -7.30
CA PRO A 122 -2.26 -18.64 -7.84
C PRO A 122 -3.41 -19.50 -7.31
N ALA A 123 -3.72 -19.42 -6.01
CA ALA A 123 -4.86 -20.15 -5.44
C ALA A 123 -6.20 -19.68 -6.01
N ALA A 124 -6.34 -18.38 -6.30
CA ALA A 124 -7.53 -17.85 -6.94
C ALA A 124 -7.65 -18.32 -8.39
N GLU A 125 -6.57 -18.30 -9.16
CA GLU A 125 -6.55 -18.80 -10.55
C GLU A 125 -6.92 -20.29 -10.65
N GLU A 126 -6.46 -21.10 -9.69
CA GLU A 126 -6.79 -22.52 -9.63
C GLU A 126 -8.28 -22.77 -9.32
N ALA A 127 -8.87 -22.00 -8.41
CA ALA A 127 -10.20 -22.27 -7.86
C ALA A 127 -11.36 -21.53 -8.55
N LEU A 128 -11.11 -20.35 -9.15
CA LEU A 128 -12.16 -19.52 -9.74
C LEU A 128 -12.43 -19.91 -11.19
N PHE A 129 -13.71 -19.88 -11.57
CA PHE A 129 -14.11 -20.00 -12.98
C PHE A 129 -14.31 -18.63 -13.61
N GLN A 130 -14.36 -18.58 -14.95
CA GLN A 130 -14.59 -17.35 -15.71
C GLN A 130 -15.82 -16.55 -15.19
N ALA A 131 -16.91 -17.23 -14.85
CA ALA A 131 -18.11 -16.58 -14.32
C ALA A 131 -17.88 -15.84 -12.98
N ASP A 132 -16.95 -16.29 -12.14
CA ASP A 132 -16.59 -15.57 -10.92
C ASP A 132 -15.83 -14.27 -11.25
N TRP A 133 -14.93 -14.33 -12.23
CA TRP A 133 -14.19 -13.16 -12.73
C TRP A 133 -15.12 -12.12 -13.36
N ASP A 134 -16.09 -12.54 -14.17
CA ASP A 134 -17.07 -11.63 -14.78
C ASP A 134 -17.90 -10.88 -13.73
N ILE A 135 -18.27 -11.56 -12.63
CA ILE A 135 -18.96 -10.94 -11.49
C ILE A 135 -18.07 -9.92 -10.77
N ILE A 136 -16.79 -10.27 -10.56
CA ILE A 136 -15.82 -9.38 -9.92
C ILE A 136 -15.62 -8.12 -10.77
N GLU A 137 -15.38 -8.27 -12.08
CA GLU A 137 -15.17 -7.16 -13.00
C GLU A 137 -16.38 -6.22 -13.05
N THR A 138 -17.59 -6.78 -13.15
CA THR A 138 -18.83 -6.00 -13.17
C THR A 138 -18.95 -5.14 -11.90
N ARG A 139 -18.72 -5.73 -10.73
CA ARG A 139 -18.77 -5.01 -9.45
C ARG A 139 -17.71 -3.92 -9.34
N MET A 140 -16.54 -4.09 -9.94
CA MET A 140 -15.48 -3.08 -9.91
C MET A 140 -15.81 -1.93 -10.86
N ARG A 141 -16.36 -2.22 -12.04
CA ARG A 141 -16.80 -1.20 -13.00
C ARG A 141 -17.86 -0.27 -12.42
N ASP A 142 -18.82 -0.82 -11.68
CA ASP A 142 -19.90 -0.05 -11.04
C ASP A 142 -19.40 0.88 -9.92
N LYS A 143 -18.25 0.60 -9.33
CA LYS A 143 -17.65 1.44 -8.28
C LYS A 143 -16.91 2.66 -8.84
N GLY A 144 -16.67 2.73 -10.16
CA GLY A 144 -15.83 3.75 -10.78
C GLY A 144 -14.35 3.61 -10.40
N ASP A 145 -13.48 4.40 -11.01
CA ASP A 145 -12.05 4.44 -10.68
C ASP A 145 -11.78 5.54 -9.63
N PRO A 146 -11.53 5.18 -8.36
CA PRO A 146 -11.41 6.17 -7.30
C PRO A 146 -9.99 6.77 -7.19
N VAL A 147 -8.98 6.27 -7.93
CA VAL A 147 -7.56 6.71 -7.78
C VAL A 147 -6.80 6.92 -9.11
N PHE A 148 -7.33 6.57 -10.29
CA PHE A 148 -6.75 6.96 -11.59
C PHE A 148 -7.71 7.75 -12.50
N GLY A 149 -8.76 8.32 -11.93
CA GLY A 149 -9.53 9.37 -12.59
C GLY A 149 -8.72 10.67 -12.76
N ARG A 150 -9.20 11.57 -13.62
CA ARG A 150 -8.58 12.89 -13.91
C ARG A 150 -8.24 13.75 -12.69
N GLU A 151 -8.89 13.49 -11.54
CA GLU A 151 -8.63 14.19 -10.27
C GLU A 151 -7.41 13.61 -9.52
N ALA A 152 -7.23 12.30 -9.54
CA ALA A 152 -6.11 11.64 -8.87
C ALA A 152 -4.79 11.80 -9.63
N ASP A 153 -4.86 11.88 -10.97
CA ASP A 153 -3.75 12.37 -11.81
C ASP A 153 -3.27 13.77 -11.36
N ARG A 154 -4.20 14.65 -10.93
CA ARG A 154 -3.79 15.96 -10.42
C ARG A 154 -3.12 15.87 -9.07
N GLN A 155 -3.65 15.04 -8.17
CA GLN A 155 -3.22 14.88 -6.78
C GLN A 155 -1.85 14.22 -6.65
N TYR A 156 -1.57 13.16 -7.43
CA TYR A 156 -0.33 12.38 -7.32
C TYR A 156 0.73 12.72 -8.38
N ARG A 157 0.55 13.79 -9.15
CA ARG A 157 1.49 14.23 -10.20
C ARG A 157 2.92 14.42 -9.71
N ALA A 158 3.09 14.98 -8.50
CA ALA A 158 4.41 15.18 -7.89
C ALA A 158 5.08 13.83 -7.59
N LEU A 159 4.29 12.87 -7.08
CA LEU A 159 4.75 11.52 -6.80
C LEU A 159 5.15 10.77 -8.07
N HIS A 160 4.32 10.85 -9.10
CA HIS A 160 4.56 10.25 -10.40
C HIS A 160 5.87 10.75 -11.03
N LYS A 161 6.14 12.07 -10.94
CA LYS A 161 7.39 12.66 -11.42
C LYS A 161 8.61 12.07 -10.71
N VAL A 162 8.57 11.96 -9.38
CA VAL A 162 9.67 11.38 -8.58
C VAL A 162 9.91 9.91 -8.95
N ILE A 163 8.85 9.12 -9.12
CA ILE A 163 8.95 7.71 -9.53
C ILE A 163 9.58 7.57 -10.92
N ILE A 164 9.19 8.41 -11.89
CA ILE A 164 9.78 8.39 -13.24
C ILE A 164 11.27 8.78 -13.21
N GLU A 165 11.62 9.83 -12.48
CA GLU A 165 13.01 10.27 -12.33
C GLU A 165 13.88 9.23 -11.60
N TRP A 166 13.27 8.40 -10.76
CA TRP A 166 13.92 7.26 -10.11
C TRP A 166 14.15 6.08 -11.05
N GLY A 167 13.14 5.69 -11.84
CA GLY A 167 13.22 4.55 -12.77
C GLY A 167 14.12 4.77 -14.00
N GLY A 168 14.59 6.00 -14.22
CA GLY A 168 15.57 6.35 -15.25
C GLY A 168 17.04 6.32 -14.79
N LYS A 169 17.31 5.84 -13.57
CA LYS A 169 18.67 5.68 -13.01
C LYS A 169 19.11 4.23 -12.95
#